data_AF-A0A7S7RN24-F1
#
_entry.id   AF-A0A7S7RN24-F1
#
_cell.length_a   1.000
_cell.length_b   1.000
_cell.length_c   1.000
_cell.angle_alpha   90.00
_cell.angle_beta   90.00
_cell.angle_gamma   90.00
#
_symmetry.space_group_name_H-M   'P 1'
#
loop_
_entity.id
_entity.type
_entity.pdbx_description
1 polymer ?
#
loop_
_entity_poly.entity_id
_entity_poly.type
_entity_poly.pdbx_seq_one_letter_code
_entity_poly.pdbx_strand_id
1 'polypeptide(L)'
;MKTPIKKNYNNSVKSAPHNSKRKAPPKNKTVDVAPKNEVKEMFINWFKKNNNVGQIMSKQDVVKNILTKLDAKQNDALEKAMNELKRDGLIEVKEDGVTLVLTQKGSDSI
;
A
#
# COMPACT_ATOMS: atom_id res chain seq x y z
N MET A 1 -53.62 49.06 -22.60
CA MET A 1 -53.81 48.39 -21.30
C MET A 1 -52.49 47.69 -20.95
N LYS A 2 -51.62 48.36 -20.18
CA LYS A 2 -51.18 48.03 -18.81
C LYS A 2 -50.81 46.55 -18.59
N THR A 3 -49.50 46.30 -18.55
CA THR A 3 -48.86 45.12 -17.96
C THR A 3 -49.17 45.01 -16.46
N PRO A 4 -49.04 43.80 -15.90
CA PRO A 4 -48.41 43.72 -14.60
C PRO A 4 -47.37 42.59 -14.48
N ILE A 5 -46.20 43.01 -14.01
CA ILE A 5 -45.07 42.24 -13.48
C ILE A 5 -45.51 41.39 -12.28
N LYS A 6 -45.17 40.10 -12.25
CA LYS A 6 -45.10 39.22 -11.05
C LYS A 6 -44.13 38.07 -11.35
N LYS A 7 -43.28 37.56 -10.47
CA LYS A 7 -42.71 37.93 -9.18
C LYS A 7 -41.54 36.95 -9.01
N ASN A 8 -40.38 37.43 -8.58
CA ASN A 8 -39.24 36.59 -8.23
C ASN A 8 -39.52 35.96 -6.86
N TYR A 9 -39.39 34.63 -6.73
CA TYR A 9 -39.32 33.95 -5.44
C TYR A 9 -38.13 33.00 -5.43
N ASN A 10 -37.11 33.39 -4.68
CA ASN A 10 -36.03 32.53 -4.21
C ASN A 10 -36.57 31.48 -3.21
N ASN A 11 -35.77 30.42 -3.04
CA ASN A 11 -35.77 29.41 -1.98
C ASN A 11 -36.55 28.10 -2.25
N SER A 12 -35.81 27.09 -2.72
CA SER A 12 -35.56 25.93 -1.86
C SER A 12 -34.27 25.23 -2.31
N VAL A 13 -33.21 25.39 -1.52
CA VAL A 13 -32.03 24.53 -1.56
C VAL A 13 -32.50 23.15 -1.10
N LYS A 14 -32.79 22.24 -2.03
CA LYS A 14 -32.89 20.82 -1.73
C LYS A 14 -31.50 20.20 -1.92
N SER A 15 -30.74 20.18 -0.83
CA SER A 15 -29.57 19.34 -0.67
C SER A 15 -29.98 17.87 -0.84
N ALA A 16 -29.85 17.37 -2.06
CA ALA A 16 -29.93 15.95 -2.37
C ALA A 16 -28.62 15.27 -1.96
N PRO A 17 -28.70 14.02 -1.46
CA PRO A 17 -27.74 13.47 -0.51
C PRO A 17 -26.38 13.22 -1.15
N HIS A 18 -25.36 13.51 -0.35
CA HIS A 18 -23.95 13.19 -0.51
C HIS A 18 -23.79 11.73 -0.97
N ASN A 19 -23.78 11.51 -2.29
CA ASN A 19 -23.40 10.23 -2.86
C ASN A 19 -21.88 10.13 -2.74
N SER A 20 -21.41 9.76 -1.56
CA SER A 20 -20.11 9.15 -1.37
C SER A 20 -20.08 7.86 -2.17
N LYS A 21 -19.96 7.97 -3.50
CA LYS A 21 -19.29 6.94 -4.28
C LYS A 21 -17.87 6.93 -3.74
N ARG A 22 -17.66 6.13 -2.69
CA ARG A 22 -16.37 5.57 -2.33
C ARG A 22 -15.80 5.10 -3.65
N LYS A 23 -14.88 5.87 -4.23
CA LYS A 23 -14.05 5.39 -5.32
C LYS A 23 -13.24 4.27 -4.69
N ALA A 24 -13.76 3.05 -4.79
CA ALA A 24 -12.92 1.87 -4.61
C ALA A 24 -11.73 2.07 -5.57
N PRO A 25 -10.49 1.85 -5.12
CA PRO A 25 -9.34 1.94 -6.00
C PRO A 25 -9.61 1.04 -7.22
N PRO A 26 -9.31 1.50 -8.45
CA PRO A 26 -9.59 0.72 -9.64
C PRO A 26 -8.86 -0.62 -9.52
N LYS A 27 -9.63 -1.72 -9.54
CA LYS A 27 -9.12 -3.08 -9.74
C LYS A 27 -8.58 -3.17 -11.17
N ASN A 28 -7.38 -2.67 -11.38
CA ASN A 28 -6.66 -2.85 -12.63
C ASN A 28 -6.04 -4.24 -12.65
N LYS A 29 -6.27 -4.93 -13.76
CA LYS A 29 -5.73 -6.23 -14.13
C LYS A 29 -4.20 -6.16 -14.16
N THR A 30 -3.54 -6.71 -13.13
CA THR A 30 -2.09 -6.97 -13.09
C THR A 30 -1.86 -8.28 -12.36
N VAL A 31 -2.14 -9.40 -13.04
CA VAL A 31 -2.14 -10.73 -12.41
C VAL A 31 -0.73 -11.16 -11.94
N ASP A 32 0.33 -10.51 -12.45
CA ASP A 32 1.73 -10.78 -12.06
C ASP A 32 2.42 -9.66 -11.24
N VAL A 33 1.87 -8.44 -11.22
CA VAL A 33 2.46 -7.32 -10.43
C VAL A 33 1.83 -7.23 -9.04
N ALA A 34 0.56 -7.65 -8.90
CA ALA A 34 -0.16 -7.60 -7.63
C ALA A 34 0.53 -8.43 -6.53
N PRO A 35 0.97 -9.69 -6.75
CA PRO A 35 1.61 -10.47 -5.71
C PRO A 35 2.88 -9.82 -5.18
N LYS A 36 3.74 -9.31 -6.08
CA LYS A 36 5.01 -8.68 -5.71
C LYS A 36 4.79 -7.40 -4.89
N ASN A 37 3.86 -6.56 -5.33
CA ASN A 37 3.56 -5.32 -4.62
C ASN A 37 2.93 -5.60 -3.25
N GLU A 38 2.05 -6.61 -3.14
CA GLU A 38 1.52 -7.06 -1.85
C GLU A 38 2.65 -7.48 -0.91
N VAL A 39 3.60 -8.30 -1.38
CA VAL A 39 4.73 -8.73 -0.54
C VAL A 39 5.58 -7.53 -0.09
N LYS A 40 5.85 -6.58 -1.00
CA LYS A 40 6.55 -5.34 -0.66
C LYS A 40 5.82 -4.57 0.43
N GLU A 41 4.52 -4.36 0.27
CA GLU A 41 3.71 -3.67 1.27
C GLU A 41 3.74 -4.38 2.61
N MET A 42 3.76 -5.72 2.64
CA MET A 42 3.87 -6.49 3.87
C MET A 42 5.21 -6.26 4.59
N PHE A 43 6.33 -6.25 3.86
CA PHE A 43 7.63 -5.91 4.43
C PHE A 43 7.64 -4.49 5.00
N ILE A 44 7.20 -3.52 4.20
CA ILE A 44 7.14 -2.11 4.61
C ILE A 44 6.23 -1.94 5.83
N ASN A 45 5.07 -2.58 5.86
CA ASN A 45 4.16 -2.51 7.00
C ASN A 45 4.75 -3.15 8.27
N TRP A 46 5.54 -4.21 8.13
CA TRP A 46 6.28 -4.78 9.25
C TRP A 46 7.35 -3.80 9.76
N PHE A 47 8.12 -3.18 8.86
CA PHE A 47 9.11 -2.18 9.25
C PHE A 47 8.49 -0.91 9.83
N LYS A 48 7.34 -0.44 9.33
CA LYS A 48 6.60 0.70 9.93
C LYS A 48 6.18 0.41 11.37
N LYS A 49 5.81 -0.84 11.68
CA LYS A 49 5.49 -1.24 13.07
C LYS A 49 6.72 -1.33 13.96
N ASN A 50 7.87 -1.59 13.36
CA ASN A 50 9.16 -1.74 14.04
C ASN A 50 10.14 -0.66 13.54
N ASN A 51 9.68 0.61 13.46
CA ASN A 51 10.35 1.69 12.71
C ASN A 51 11.62 2.18 13.41
N ASN A 52 12.65 1.35 13.37
CA ASN A 52 13.98 1.64 13.85
C ASN A 52 14.98 1.42 12.72
N VAL A 53 15.88 2.36 12.53
CA VAL A 53 17.01 2.19 11.61
C VAL A 53 17.83 0.98 12.04
N GLY A 54 18.19 0.12 11.09
CA GLY A 54 18.92 -1.11 11.39
C GLY A 54 18.02 -2.23 11.94
N GLN A 55 16.69 -2.05 11.97
CA GLN A 55 15.78 -3.10 12.39
C GLN A 55 15.98 -4.36 11.53
N ILE A 56 16.15 -5.48 12.20
CA ILE A 56 16.36 -6.78 11.57
C ILE A 56 15.04 -7.53 11.57
N MET A 57 14.59 -7.93 10.38
CA MET A 57 13.53 -8.92 10.18
C MET A 57 14.19 -10.27 9.94
N SER A 58 14.17 -11.13 10.97
CA SER A 58 14.81 -12.44 10.91
C SER A 58 14.05 -13.39 9.97
N LYS A 59 14.69 -14.48 9.54
CA LYS A 59 14.01 -15.56 8.80
C LYS A 59 12.71 -16.02 9.48
N GLN A 60 12.67 -16.11 10.81
CA GLN A 60 11.46 -16.48 11.53
C GLN A 60 10.36 -15.42 11.40
N ASP A 61 10.71 -14.14 11.41
CA ASP A 61 9.77 -13.05 11.23
C ASP A 61 9.24 -13.00 9.81
N VAL A 62 10.09 -13.23 8.80
CA VAL A 62 9.67 -13.37 7.40
C VAL A 62 8.70 -14.53 7.26
N VAL A 63 9.02 -15.68 7.85
CA VAL A 63 8.11 -16.82 7.82
C VAL A 63 6.77 -16.48 8.46
N LYS A 64 6.79 -15.97 9.70
CA LYS A 64 5.59 -15.72 10.49
C LYS A 64 4.73 -14.55 10.01
N ASN A 65 5.33 -13.52 9.43
CA ASN A 65 4.61 -12.29 9.05
C ASN A 65 4.33 -12.21 7.54
N ILE A 66 5.15 -12.87 6.73
CA ILE A 66 5.08 -12.83 5.27
C ILE A 66 4.61 -14.18 4.73
N LEU A 67 5.41 -15.25 4.88
CA LEU A 67 5.12 -16.55 4.28
C LEU A 67 3.83 -17.21 4.81
N THR A 68 3.44 -16.99 6.07
CA THR A 68 2.15 -17.47 6.61
C THR A 68 0.94 -16.85 5.92
N LYS A 69 1.11 -15.67 5.32
CA LYS A 69 0.07 -14.92 4.62
C LYS A 69 0.26 -14.98 3.10
N LEU A 70 1.39 -15.49 2.64
CA LEU A 70 1.69 -15.73 1.24
C LEU A 70 1.21 -17.12 0.83
N ASP A 71 0.59 -17.21 -0.34
CA ASP A 71 0.28 -18.51 -0.93
C ASP A 71 1.54 -19.08 -1.60
N ALA A 72 1.68 -20.41 -1.67
CA ALA A 72 2.89 -21.08 -2.17
C ALA A 72 3.27 -20.66 -3.61
N LYS A 73 2.29 -20.14 -4.37
CA LYS A 73 2.45 -19.61 -5.72
C LYS A 73 3.16 -18.25 -5.78
N GLN A 74 3.36 -17.58 -4.64
CA GLN A 74 3.94 -16.24 -4.58
C GLN A 74 5.41 -16.22 -4.14
N ASN A 75 6.08 -17.38 -4.02
CA ASN A 75 7.51 -17.45 -3.68
C ASN A 75 8.39 -16.66 -4.67
N ASP A 76 8.09 -16.74 -5.97
CA ASP A 76 8.80 -15.94 -6.98
C ASP A 76 8.57 -14.43 -6.80
N ALA A 77 7.39 -14.06 -6.31
CA ALA A 77 7.04 -12.68 -6.04
C ALA A 77 7.75 -12.15 -4.78
N LEU A 78 7.96 -13.01 -3.77
CA LEU A 78 8.76 -12.72 -2.58
C LEU A 78 10.20 -12.38 -2.94
N GLU A 79 10.86 -13.25 -3.72
CA GLU A 79 12.24 -13.03 -4.12
C GLU A 79 12.39 -11.76 -4.97
N LYS A 80 11.48 -11.53 -5.94
CA LYS A 80 11.45 -10.30 -6.73
C LYS A 80 11.22 -9.06 -5.87
N ALA A 81 10.34 -9.12 -4.87
CA ALA A 81 10.09 -8.02 -3.96
C ALA A 81 11.33 -7.67 -3.13
N MET A 82 12.01 -8.68 -2.56
CA MET A 82 13.24 -8.50 -1.79
C MET A 82 14.36 -7.92 -2.65
N ASN A 83 14.55 -8.46 -3.86
CA ASN A 83 15.56 -7.95 -4.79
C ASN A 83 15.31 -6.50 -5.20
N GLU A 84 14.06 -6.10 -5.43
CA GLU A 84 13.75 -4.69 -5.73
C GLU A 84 13.98 -3.77 -4.53
N LEU A 85 13.51 -4.15 -3.34
CA LEU A 85 13.73 -3.34 -2.14
C LEU A 85 15.23 -3.20 -1.80
N LYS A 86 16.02 -4.26 -2.06
CA LYS A 86 17.48 -4.25 -1.96
C LYS A 86 18.11 -3.33 -3.01
N ARG A 87 17.68 -3.44 -4.27
CA ARG A 87 18.17 -2.60 -5.38
C ARG A 87 17.91 -1.13 -5.14
N ASP A 88 16.74 -0.80 -4.58
CA ASP A 88 16.35 0.56 -4.25
C ASP A 88 17.10 1.08 -3.01
N GLY A 89 17.84 0.21 -2.31
CA GLY A 89 18.61 0.53 -1.11
C GLY A 89 17.74 0.81 0.11
N LEU A 90 16.50 0.29 0.12
CA LEU A 90 15.59 0.42 1.27
C LEU A 90 15.93 -0.61 2.34
N ILE A 91 16.38 -1.79 1.91
CA ILE A 91 16.76 -2.89 2.79
C ILE A 91 18.13 -3.46 2.38
N GLU A 92 18.75 -4.16 3.31
CA GLU A 92 19.87 -5.06 3.03
C GLU A 92 19.44 -6.50 3.29
N VAL A 93 19.82 -7.40 2.39
CA VAL A 93 19.60 -8.84 2.56
C VAL A 93 20.92 -9.44 3.03
N LYS A 94 20.89 -10.15 4.16
CA LYS A 94 22.05 -10.85 4.74
C LYS A 94 22.39 -12.11 3.93
N GLU A 95 23.56 -12.71 4.20
CA GLU A 95 24.09 -13.88 3.46
C GLU A 95 23.17 -15.11 3.47
N ASP A 96 22.31 -15.23 4.49
CA ASP A 96 21.30 -16.29 4.58
C ASP A 96 20.14 -16.13 3.58
N GLY A 97 20.10 -15.02 2.85
CA GLY A 97 19.17 -14.78 1.74
C GLY A 97 17.72 -14.51 2.16
N VAL A 98 17.40 -14.58 3.45
CA VAL A 98 16.04 -14.39 3.98
C VAL A 98 15.97 -13.28 5.02
N THR A 99 17.03 -13.08 5.81
CA THR A 99 17.08 -12.01 6.80
C THR A 99 17.26 -10.65 6.12
N LEU A 100 16.40 -9.71 6.53
CA LEU A 100 16.32 -8.38 5.96
C LEU A 100 16.64 -7.35 7.03
N VAL A 101 17.43 -6.33 6.68
CA VAL A 101 17.79 -5.23 7.57
C VAL A 101 17.28 -3.94 6.97
N LEU A 102 16.56 -3.14 7.75
CA LEU A 102 16.12 -1.82 7.32
C LEU A 102 17.31 -0.87 7.31
N THR A 103 17.57 -0.25 6.15
CA THR A 103 18.61 0.78 6.04
C THR A 103 18.10 2.13 6.54
N GLN A 104 19.01 3.08 6.75
CA GLN A 104 18.64 4.47 7.03
C GLN A 104 17.71 5.03 5.93
N LYS A 105 18.08 4.85 4.67
CA LYS A 105 17.28 5.27 3.51
C LYS A 105 15.89 4.64 3.50
N GLY A 106 15.80 3.36 3.87
CA GLY A 106 14.54 2.64 4.01
C GLY A 106 13.65 3.26 5.08
N SER A 107 14.20 3.51 6.27
CA SER A 107 13.51 4.15 7.39
C SER A 107 13.04 5.57 7.05
N ASP A 108 13.86 6.35 6.34
CA ASP A 108 13.50 7.70 5.90
C ASP A 108 12.37 7.71 4.84
N SER A 109 12.16 6.58 4.15
CA SER A 109 11.18 6.44 3.06
C SER A 109 9.80 5.93 3.52
N ILE A 110 9.63 5.55 4.79
CA ILE A 110 8.42 4.87 5.30
C ILE A 110 7.75 5.60 6.46
#